data_AF-A0A967WQP7-F1
#
_entry.id   AF-A0A967WQP7-F1
#
_cell.length_a   1.000
_cell.length_b   1.000
_cell.length_c   1.000
_cell.angle_alpha   90.00
_cell.angle_beta   90.00
_cell.angle_gamma   90.00
#
_symmetry.space_group_name_H-M   'P 1'
#
loop_
_entity.id
_entity.type
_entity.pdbx_description
1 polymer ?
#
loop_
_entity_poly.entity_id
_entity_poly.type
_entity_poly.pdbx_seq_one_letter_code
_entity_poly.pdbx_strand_id
1 'polypeptide(L)'
;AAAVSVRGKILALASKVLETPEEELELVDGHVRVADIPRQSISLGELAVLANPLRGAVEPGTEPGLEATDYFGPQYGATANGSHAL
;
A
#
# COMPACT_ATOMS: atom_id res chain seq x y z
N ALA A 1 -6.79 6.26 -6.80
CA ALA A 1 -7.44 6.27 -5.48
C ALA A 1 -7.28 4.90 -4.80
N ALA A 2 -7.89 3.82 -5.32
CA ALA A 2 -7.83 2.48 -4.70
C ALA A 2 -6.43 2.01 -4.31
N ALA A 3 -5.45 2.12 -5.21
CA ALA A 3 -4.07 1.73 -4.91
C ALA A 3 -3.43 2.55 -3.76
N VAL A 4 -3.82 3.82 -3.58
CA VAL A 4 -3.35 4.66 -2.47
C VAL A 4 -3.97 4.19 -1.15
N SER A 5 -5.25 3.84 -1.17
CA SER A 5 -5.96 3.26 -0.02
C SER A 5 -5.32 1.92 0.40
N VAL A 6 -5.00 1.05 -0.56
CA VAL A 6 -4.27 -0.20 -0.30
C VAL A 6 -2.85 0.08 0.22
N ARG A 7 -2.15 1.09 -0.31
CA ARG A 7 -0.83 1.49 0.19
C ARG A 7 -0.87 1.89 1.67
N GLY A 8 -1.92 2.58 2.11
CA GLY A 8 -2.12 2.90 3.52
C GLY A 8 -2.21 1.65 4.40
N LYS A 9 -3.03 0.67 4.00
CA LYS A 9 -3.15 -0.62 4.69
C LYS A 9 -1.81 -1.38 4.73
N ILE A 10 -1.08 -1.38 3.62
CA ILE A 10 0.25 -1.99 3.51
C ILE A 10 1.22 -1.39 4.54
N LEU A 11 1.33 -0.06 4.60
CA LEU A 11 2.26 0.62 5.52
C LEU A 11 1.86 0.41 6.97
N ALA A 12 0.57 0.48 7.30
CA ALA A 12 0.09 0.25 8.66
C ALA A 12 0.35 -1.19 9.14
N LEU A 13 0.23 -2.20 8.27
CA LEU A 13 0.57 -3.58 8.61
C LEU A 13 2.08 -3.77 8.71
N ALA A 14 2.83 -3.28 7.72
CA ALA A 14 4.28 -3.40 7.70
C ALA A 14 4.95 -2.70 8.88
N SER A 15 4.42 -1.56 9.33
CA SER A 15 4.90 -0.85 10.52
C SER A 15 4.85 -1.72 11.77
N LYS A 16 3.76 -2.48 11.94
CA LYS A 16 3.62 -3.44 13.05
C LYS A 16 4.60 -4.62 12.92
N VAL A 17 4.80 -5.11 11.70
CA VAL A 17 5.63 -6.31 11.44
C VAL A 17 7.13 -5.99 11.54
N LEU A 18 7.55 -4.83 11.05
CA LEU A 18 8.94 -4.38 11.06
C LEU A 18 9.28 -3.55 12.31
N GLU A 19 8.30 -3.32 13.19
CA GLU A 19 8.43 -2.50 14.41
C GLU A 19 9.03 -1.12 14.13
N THR A 20 8.62 -0.50 13.02
CA THR A 20 9.18 0.76 12.50
C THR A 20 8.05 1.73 12.15
N PRO A 21 8.16 3.04 12.43
CA PRO A 21 7.15 4.04 12.05
C PRO A 21 6.84 4.03 10.54
N GLU A 22 5.58 4.25 10.16
CA GLU A 22 5.16 4.26 8.74
C GLU A 22 5.92 5.28 7.88
N GLU A 23 6.35 6.39 8.48
CA GLU A 23 7.10 7.47 7.83
C GLU A 23 8.56 7.11 7.53
N GLU A 24 9.10 6.09 8.20
CA GLU A 24 10.45 5.55 7.96
C GLU A 24 10.43 4.36 6.98
N LEU A 25 9.24 3.95 6.52
CA LEU A 25 9.07 2.86 5.58
C LEU A 25 8.95 3.37 4.15
N GLU A 26 9.60 2.65 3.23
CA GLU A 26 9.45 2.86 1.81
C GLU A 26 8.92 1.59 1.11
N LEU A 27 8.14 1.81 0.05
CA LEU A 27 7.61 0.75 -0.80
C LEU A 27 8.34 0.79 -2.14
N VAL A 28 9.16 -0.22 -2.42
CA VAL A 28 10.02 -0.29 -3.60
C VAL A 28 10.23 -1.73 -4.03
N ASP A 29 10.27 -1.98 -5.34
CA ASP A 29 10.53 -3.30 -5.93
C ASP A 29 9.67 -4.44 -5.34
N GLY A 30 8.39 -4.16 -5.06
CA GLY A 30 7.45 -5.13 -4.50
C GLY A 30 7.67 -5.47 -3.01
N HIS A 31 8.45 -4.65 -2.29
CA HIS A 31 8.76 -4.83 -0.88
C HIS A 31 8.47 -3.54 -0.09
N VAL A 32 8.07 -3.71 1.16
CA VAL A 32 8.16 -2.64 2.16
C VAL A 32 9.45 -2.84 2.94
N ARG A 33 10.26 -1.79 3.09
CA ARG A 33 11.52 -1.85 3.84
C ARG A 33 11.75 -0.57 4.65
N VAL A 34 12.56 -0.69 5.69
CA VAL A 34 13.06 0.48 6.43
C VAL A 34 14.04 1.24 5.53
N ALA A 35 13.79 2.53 5.33
CA ALA A 35 14.54 3.34 4.36
C ALA A 35 16.06 3.33 4.64
N ASP A 36 16.45 3.43 5.91
CA ASP A 36 17.85 3.44 6.33
C ASP A 36 18.47 2.03 6.44
N ILE A 37 17.63 0.98 6.50
CA ILE A 37 18.07 -0.40 6.67
C ILE A 37 17.36 -1.30 5.64
N PRO A 38 17.76 -1.27 4.35
CA PRO A 38 17.04 -1.98 3.28
C PRO A 38 16.93 -3.50 3.46
N ARG A 39 17.80 -4.10 4.29
CA ARG A 39 17.76 -5.53 4.63
C ARG A 39 16.57 -5.88 5.55
N GLN A 40 16.05 -4.92 6.29
CA GLN A 40 14.83 -5.07 7.08
C GLN A 40 13.64 -4.79 6.17
N SER A 41 13.15 -5.84 5.54
CA SER A 41 12.12 -5.78 4.51
C SER A 41 11.14 -6.93 4.61
N ILE A 42 9.93 -6.72 4.08
CA ILE A 42 8.92 -7.76 3.88
C ILE A 42 8.31 -7.60 2.49
N SER A 43 8.06 -8.70 1.80
CA SER A 43 7.44 -8.64 0.47
C SER A 43 5.94 -8.32 0.55
N LEU A 44 5.39 -7.73 -0.51
CA LEU A 44 3.95 -7.51 -0.62
C LEU A 44 3.16 -8.84 -0.57
N GLY A 45 3.75 -9.94 -1.06
CA GLY A 45 3.13 -11.26 -1.01
C GLY A 45 2.98 -11.78 0.43
N GLU A 46 4.03 -11.64 1.24
CA GLU A 46 3.97 -12.02 2.66
C GLU A 46 3.00 -11.13 3.44
N LEU A 47 3.01 -9.81 3.19
CA LEU A 47 2.03 -8.91 3.79
C LEU A 47 0.60 -9.27 3.42
N ALA A 48 0.34 -9.66 2.16
CA ALA A 48 -0.98 -10.10 1.73
C ALA A 48 -1.44 -11.37 2.46
N VAL A 49 -0.53 -12.31 2.74
CA VAL A 49 -0.83 -13.50 3.55
C VAL A 49 -1.14 -13.10 4.99
N LEU A 50 -0.32 -12.24 5.60
CA LEU A 50 -0.52 -11.77 6.98
C LEU A 50 -1.81 -10.96 7.16
N ALA A 51 -2.21 -10.21 6.13
CA ALA A 51 -3.45 -9.43 6.14
C ALA A 51 -4.70 -10.31 6.08
N ASN A 52 -4.58 -11.61 5.79
CA ASN A 52 -5.69 -12.56 5.69
C ASN A 52 -5.73 -13.48 6.93
N PRO A 53 -6.37 -13.06 8.03
CA PRO A 53 -6.50 -13.85 9.24
C PRO A 53 -7.27 -15.16 9.01
N LEU A 54 -6.94 -16.17 9.81
CA LEU A 54 -7.69 -17.41 9.86
C LEU A 54 -9.13 -17.15 10.36
N ARG A 55 -10.07 -18.00 9.95
CA ARG A 55 -11.47 -17.91 10.39
C ARG A 55 -11.54 -17.82 11.92
N GLY A 56 -12.24 -16.80 12.42
CA GLY A 56 -12.46 -16.58 13.85
C GLY A 56 -11.38 -15.77 14.57
N ALA A 57 -10.30 -15.36 13.90
CA ALA A 57 -9.22 -14.54 14.47
C ALA A 57 -9.34 -13.04 14.11
N VAL A 58 -10.47 -12.61 13.54
CA VAL A 58 -10.69 -11.22 13.14
C VAL A 58 -11.19 -10.43 14.34
N GLU A 59 -10.39 -9.48 14.82
CA GLU A 59 -10.81 -8.55 15.85
C GLU A 59 -11.88 -7.57 15.32
N PRO A 60 -12.87 -7.18 16.14
CA PRO A 60 -13.90 -6.22 15.72
C PRO A 60 -13.29 -4.92 15.17
N GLY A 61 -13.77 -4.50 14.01
CA GLY A 61 -13.27 -3.29 13.32
C GLY A 61 -12.01 -3.50 12.48
N THR A 62 -11.45 -4.72 12.46
CA THR A 62 -10.41 -5.08 11.48
C THR A 62 -11.06 -5.22 10.11
N GLU A 63 -10.50 -4.54 9.11
CA GLU A 63 -10.80 -4.78 7.70
C GLU A 63 -9.76 -5.77 7.14
N PRO A 64 -10.12 -7.04 6.95
CA PRO A 64 -9.18 -8.05 6.49
C PRO A 64 -8.75 -7.83 5.03
N GLY A 65 -7.55 -8.29 4.69
CA GLY A 65 -7.01 -8.26 3.34
C GLY A 65 -6.36 -6.93 2.94
N LEU A 66 -5.68 -6.96 1.78
CA LEU A 66 -5.05 -5.79 1.16
C LEU A 66 -5.80 -5.40 -0.12
N GLU A 67 -7.07 -5.07 0.03
CA GLU A 67 -7.96 -4.67 -1.06
C GLU A 67 -8.66 -3.35 -0.77
N ALA A 68 -9.02 -2.62 -1.81
CA ALA A 68 -9.84 -1.42 -1.71
C ALA A 68 -10.59 -1.18 -3.03
N THR A 69 -11.76 -0.57 -2.94
CA THR A 69 -12.52 -0.09 -4.10
C THR A 69 -12.82 1.39 -3.90
N ASP A 70 -12.38 2.22 -4.84
CA ASP A 70 -12.62 3.67 -4.82
C ASP A 70 -13.17 4.14 -6.16
N TYR A 71 -14.15 5.05 -6.11
CA TYR A 71 -14.69 5.74 -7.28
C TYR A 71 -14.04 7.11 -7.40
N PHE A 72 -13.39 7.38 -8.53
CA PHE A 72 -12.72 8.66 -8.78
C PHE A 72 -13.50 9.49 -9.80
N GLY A 73 -13.93 10.68 -9.38
CA GLY A 73 -14.45 11.73 -10.26
C GLY A 73 -13.47 12.90 -10.29
N PRO A 74 -12.89 13.28 -11.43
CA PRO A 74 -11.98 14.42 -11.50
C PRO A 74 -12.73 15.74 -11.28
N GLN A 75 -12.12 16.68 -10.57
CA GLN A 75 -12.71 17.99 -10.31
C GLN A 75 -12.85 18.84 -11.58
N TYR A 76 -11.93 18.66 -12.53
CA TYR A 76 -11.89 19.36 -13.82
C TYR A 76 -11.44 18.41 -14.94
N GLY A 77 -11.68 18.79 -16.20
CA GLY A 77 -11.14 18.05 -17.36
C GLY A 77 -9.63 18.20 -17.48
N ALA A 78 -8.94 17.16 -17.99
CA ALA A 78 -7.53 17.20 -18.35
C ALA A 78 -7.39 17.28 -19.87
N THR A 79 -6.82 18.37 -20.39
CA THR A 79 -6.63 18.58 -21.83
C THR A 79 -5.14 18.56 -22.17
N ALA A 80 -4.71 17.60 -23.00
CA ALA A 80 -3.34 17.51 -23.50
C ALA A 80 -3.20 18.20 -24.88
N ASN A 81 -2.03 18.74 -25.17
CA ASN A 81 -1.68 19.30 -26.48
C ASN A 81 -0.27 18.87 -26.92
N GLY A 82 -0.01 18.90 -28.23
CA GLY A 82 1.31 18.62 -28.81
C GLY A 82 1.42 19.23 -30.21
N SER A 83 2.64 19.42 -30.69
CA SER A 83 2.93 19.94 -32.03
C SER A 83 4.01 19.07 -32.68
N HIS A 84 3.92 18.86 -33.99
CA HIS A 84 4.87 18.08 -34.77
C HIS A 84 5.40 18.93 -35.92
N ALA A 85 6.71 18.84 -36.18
CA ALA A 85 7.36 19.45 -37.33
C ALA A 85 8.19 18.37 -38.05
N LEU A 86 8.17 18.40 -39.39
CA LEU A 86 8.89 17.49 -40.28
C LEU A 86 10.32 17.95 -40.52
#